data_AF-A0A512UEL5-F1
#
_entry.id   AF-A0A512UEL5-F1
#
_cell.length_a   1.000
_cell.length_b   1.000
_cell.length_c   1.000
_cell.angle_alpha   90.00
_cell.angle_beta   90.00
_cell.angle_gamma   90.00
#
_symmetry.space_group_name_H-M   'P 1'
#
loop_
_entity.id
_entity.type
_entity.pdbx_description
1 polymer ?
#
loop_
_entity_poly.entity_id
_entity_poly.type
_entity_poly.pdbx_seq_one_letter_code
_entity_poly.pdbx_strand_id
1 'polypeptide(L)'
;MITLFVSKKKLDFEKLEIIAKARYYGLHLDSDIQKTLLKISYTMNNYNLSNTKILPPSDLFIDKLSNGNIDYTISQSEIDNLLSKIELEPRFEHHADGRVFDLSTGKLVRNNNNTFIYEVRKPDGTVLLCLTIKELVNLLGTNKTSLMRKFNNPVMEGN
;
A
#
# COMPACT_ATOMS: atom_id res chain seq x y z
N MET A 1 -32.96 22.90 -10.90
CA MET A 1 -31.51 22.94 -10.68
C MET A 1 -31.24 22.16 -9.40
N ILE A 2 -30.71 20.93 -9.50
CA ILE A 2 -30.46 20.08 -8.32
C ILE A 2 -29.05 20.39 -7.83
N THR A 3 -28.93 21.09 -6.71
CA THR A 3 -27.65 21.33 -6.04
C THR A 3 -27.27 20.06 -5.28
N LEU A 4 -26.31 19.30 -5.81
CA LEU A 4 -25.78 18.13 -5.12
C LEU A 4 -24.99 18.60 -3.89
N PHE A 5 -25.49 18.34 -2.69
CA PHE A 5 -24.80 18.69 -1.46
C PHE A 5 -23.67 17.69 -1.22
N VAL A 6 -22.45 18.04 -1.63
CA VAL A 6 -21.25 17.23 -1.36
C VAL A 6 -20.69 17.67 -0.01
N SER A 7 -20.67 16.75 0.96
CA SER A 7 -20.09 17.05 2.27
C SER A 7 -18.57 17.20 2.15
N LYS A 8 -17.95 18.05 2.99
CA LYS A 8 -16.48 18.17 3.07
C LYS A 8 -15.80 16.81 3.28
N LYS A 9 -16.45 15.93 4.05
CA LYS A 9 -15.98 14.56 4.30
C LYS A 9 -16.01 13.68 3.05
N LYS A 10 -16.97 13.89 2.15
CA LYS A 10 -17.00 13.18 0.86
C LYS A 10 -15.79 13.59 -0.01
N LEU A 11 -15.45 14.88 -0.08
CA LEU A 11 -14.27 15.36 -0.80
C LEU A 11 -12.96 14.80 -0.21
N ASP A 12 -12.85 14.77 1.12
CA ASP A 12 -11.69 14.15 1.78
C ASP A 12 -11.60 12.65 1.48
N PHE A 13 -12.74 11.95 1.43
CA PHE A 13 -12.79 10.54 1.09
C PHE A 13 -12.35 10.28 -0.37
N GLU A 14 -12.81 11.09 -1.33
CA GLU A 14 -12.39 10.98 -2.73
C GLU A 14 -10.87 11.14 -2.88
N LYS A 15 -10.27 12.10 -2.15
CA LYS A 15 -8.81 12.27 -2.10
C LYS A 15 -8.10 11.08 -1.48
N LEU A 16 -8.65 10.51 -0.40
CA LEU A 16 -8.13 9.29 0.21
C LEU A 16 -8.16 8.12 -0.77
N GLU A 17 -9.24 7.99 -1.53
CA GLU A 17 -9.41 6.93 -2.53
C GLU A 17 -8.32 7.02 -3.62
N ILE A 18 -8.01 8.23 -4.09
CA ILE A 18 -6.92 8.47 -5.05
C ILE A 18 -5.58 7.99 -4.47
N ILE A 19 -5.26 8.39 -3.23
CA ILE A 19 -4.01 7.98 -2.57
C ILE A 19 -3.97 6.45 -2.41
N ALA A 20 -5.07 5.84 -2.01
CA ALA A 20 -5.18 4.40 -1.81
C ALA A 20 -4.95 3.65 -3.14
N LYS A 21 -5.59 4.09 -4.23
CA LYS A 21 -5.40 3.51 -5.58
C LYS A 21 -3.97 3.65 -6.07
N ALA A 22 -3.38 4.84 -5.97
CA ALA A 22 -1.99 5.06 -6.36
C ALA A 22 -1.02 4.16 -5.59
N ARG A 23 -1.27 3.95 -4.29
CA ARG A 23 -0.47 3.03 -3.47
C ARG A 23 -0.68 1.58 -3.88
N TYR A 24 -1.93 1.17 -4.08
CA TYR A 24 -2.32 -0.17 -4.49
C TYR A 24 -1.62 -0.58 -5.79
N TYR A 25 -1.58 0.30 -6.79
CA TYR A 25 -0.89 0.06 -8.06
C TYR A 25 0.62 0.36 -8.05
N GLY A 26 1.22 0.62 -6.88
CA GLY A 26 2.67 0.78 -6.75
C GLY A 26 3.24 2.12 -7.24
N LEU A 27 2.39 3.06 -7.64
CA LEU A 27 2.79 4.36 -8.19
C LEU A 27 3.47 5.28 -7.18
N HIS A 28 3.20 5.09 -5.89
CA HIS A 28 3.88 5.80 -4.80
C HIS A 28 5.42 5.62 -4.75
N LEU A 29 5.96 4.66 -5.52
CA LEU A 29 7.40 4.46 -5.67
C LEU A 29 8.04 5.41 -6.70
N ASP A 30 7.24 6.07 -7.54
CA ASP A 30 7.70 7.17 -8.40
C ASP A 30 7.78 8.45 -7.56
N SER A 31 8.95 9.10 -7.54
CA SER A 31 9.21 10.28 -6.73
C SER A 31 8.32 11.47 -7.08
N ASP A 32 7.92 11.61 -8.34
CA ASP A 32 7.07 12.74 -8.75
C ASP A 32 5.62 12.50 -8.34
N ILE A 33 5.16 11.25 -8.48
CA ILE A 33 3.84 10.85 -7.96
C ILE A 33 3.81 10.99 -6.44
N GLN A 34 4.87 10.60 -5.74
CA GLN A 34 4.96 10.73 -4.29
C GLN A 34 4.77 12.17 -3.83
N LYS A 35 5.37 13.15 -4.53
CA LYS A 35 5.16 14.58 -4.26
C LYS A 35 3.69 14.96 -4.46
N THR A 36 3.07 14.53 -5.55
CA THR A 36 1.65 14.80 -5.82
C THR A 36 0.75 14.20 -4.74
N LEU A 37 0.98 12.95 -4.32
CA LEU A 37 0.24 12.30 -3.24
C LEU A 37 0.39 13.06 -1.92
N LEU A 38 1.58 13.58 -1.64
CA LEU A 38 1.84 14.39 -0.45
C LEU A 38 1.06 15.70 -0.51
N LYS A 39 1.07 16.41 -1.64
CA LYS A 39 0.23 17.61 -1.86
C LYS A 39 -1.26 17.30 -1.64
N ILE A 40 -1.78 16.21 -2.20
CA ILE A 40 -3.18 15.78 -1.98
C ILE A 40 -3.47 15.63 -0.49
N SER A 41 -2.59 14.94 0.25
CA SER A 41 -2.79 14.71 1.69
C SER A 41 -2.87 16.02 2.51
N TYR A 42 -2.13 17.05 2.10
CA TYR A 42 -2.16 18.38 2.70
C TYR A 42 -3.39 19.21 2.32
N THR A 43 -4.26 18.70 1.45
CA THR A 43 -5.55 19.33 1.15
C THR A 43 -6.74 18.60 1.79
N MET A 44 -6.48 17.62 2.67
CA MET A 44 -7.49 16.79 3.33
C MET A 44 -7.71 17.20 4.80
N ASN A 45 -8.91 16.95 5.33
CA ASN A 45 -9.28 17.13 6.74
C ASN A 45 -8.95 18.54 7.28
N ASN A 46 -8.29 18.64 8.44
CA ASN A 46 -8.06 19.92 9.13
C ASN A 46 -7.08 20.84 8.38
N TYR A 47 -6.26 20.32 7.47
CA TYR A 47 -5.42 21.15 6.60
C TYR A 47 -6.24 21.95 5.59
N ASN A 48 -7.49 21.51 5.32
CA ASN A 48 -8.46 22.24 4.51
C ASN A 48 -9.09 23.44 5.26
N LEU A 49 -8.86 23.57 6.57
CA LEU A 49 -9.43 24.60 7.45
C LEU A 49 -8.37 25.52 8.05
N SER A 50 -7.11 25.13 8.02
CA SER A 50 -6.04 25.87 8.67
C SER A 50 -5.45 26.90 7.71
N ASN A 51 -5.71 28.19 7.95
CA ASN A 51 -4.99 29.33 7.34
C ASN A 51 -3.47 29.30 7.61
N THR A 52 -2.99 28.33 8.37
CA THR A 52 -1.57 28.11 8.59
C THR A 52 -1.01 27.33 7.41
N LYS A 53 -0.15 27.99 6.64
CA LYS A 53 0.92 27.36 5.85
C LYS A 53 1.83 26.57 6.81
N ILE A 54 1.34 25.46 7.37
CA ILE A 54 2.16 24.59 8.21
C ILE A 54 3.05 23.85 7.22
N LEU A 55 4.28 24.35 7.07
CA LEU A 55 5.34 23.55 6.49
C LEU A 55 5.42 22.24 7.27
N PRO A 56 5.62 21.09 6.59
CA PRO A 56 5.93 19.85 7.27
C PRO A 56 7.10 20.07 8.23
N PRO A 57 7.18 19.31 9.34
CA PRO A 57 8.42 19.27 10.11
C PRO A 57 9.57 18.97 9.14
N SER A 58 10.52 19.90 9.09
CA SER A 58 11.65 19.99 8.16
C SER A 58 12.53 18.74 8.14
N ASP A 59 12.36 17.85 9.11
CA ASP A 59 13.37 16.87 9.48
C ASP A 59 13.10 15.46 8.93
N LEU A 60 12.03 15.25 8.14
CA LEU A 60 11.67 13.90 7.68
C LEU A 60 11.78 13.65 6.17
N PHE A 61 11.63 14.65 5.29
CA PHE A 61 11.69 14.40 3.83
C PHE A 61 12.14 15.60 2.96
N ILE A 62 12.57 16.72 3.55
CA ILE A 62 12.79 17.99 2.80
C ILE A 62 14.24 18.18 2.33
N ASP A 63 15.21 17.43 2.84
CA ASP A 63 16.63 17.71 2.61
C ASP A 63 17.16 17.39 1.19
N LYS A 64 16.28 17.05 0.23
CA LYS A 64 16.66 16.80 -1.18
C LYS A 64 15.71 17.40 -2.22
N LEU A 65 14.78 18.26 -1.83
CA LEU A 65 13.91 18.97 -2.77
C LEU A 65 14.17 20.47 -2.68
N SER A 66 15.27 20.86 -3.33
CA SER A 66 15.53 22.19 -3.92
C SER A 66 14.88 23.40 -3.23
N ASN A 67 15.71 24.19 -2.55
CA ASN A 67 15.56 25.64 -2.40
C ASN A 67 14.23 26.14 -1.76
N GLY A 68 13.88 25.59 -0.60
CA GLY A 68 13.19 26.34 0.46
C GLY A 68 11.74 26.80 0.23
N ASN A 69 11.12 26.53 -0.92
CA ASN A 69 9.73 26.87 -1.21
C ASN A 69 9.02 25.65 -1.79
N ILE A 70 8.49 24.78 -0.93
CA ILE A 70 7.59 23.72 -1.39
C ILE A 70 6.20 24.33 -1.55
N ASP A 71 5.77 24.47 -2.80
CA ASP A 71 4.40 24.81 -3.13
C ASP A 71 3.51 23.58 -2.94
N TYR A 72 2.65 23.63 -1.92
CA TYR A 72 1.68 22.57 -1.60
C TYR A 72 0.36 22.74 -2.36
N THR A 73 0.25 23.73 -3.25
CA THR A 73 -0.89 23.81 -4.15
C THR A 73 -0.85 22.66 -5.15
N ILE A 74 -2.03 22.10 -5.39
CA ILE A 74 -2.24 21.06 -6.38
C ILE A 74 -3.16 21.59 -7.47
N SER A 75 -2.67 21.51 -8.70
CA SER A 75 -3.45 21.84 -9.89
C SER A 75 -4.35 20.67 -10.31
N GLN A 76 -5.47 20.97 -10.96
CA GLN A 76 -6.35 19.92 -11.49
C GLN A 76 -5.61 19.04 -12.51
N SER A 77 -4.71 19.62 -13.31
CA SER A 77 -3.87 18.86 -14.25
C SER A 77 -2.94 17.84 -13.58
N GLU A 78 -2.42 18.13 -12.38
CA GLU A 78 -1.63 17.16 -11.61
C GLU A 78 -2.50 15.99 -11.13
N ILE A 79 -3.76 16.26 -10.74
CA ILE A 79 -4.72 15.23 -10.36
C ILE A 79 -5.09 14.36 -11.57
N ASP A 80 -5.40 15.00 -12.71
CA ASP A 80 -5.80 14.30 -13.93
C ASP A 80 -4.67 13.39 -14.44
N ASN A 81 -3.41 13.87 -14.41
CA ASN A 81 -2.24 13.07 -14.77
C ASN A 81 -2.04 11.88 -13.81
N LEU A 82 -2.24 12.08 -12.50
CA LEU A 82 -2.18 10.98 -11.54
C LEU A 82 -3.27 9.94 -11.81
N LEU A 83 -4.50 10.37 -12.08
CA LEU A 83 -5.60 9.48 -12.43
C LEU A 83 -5.32 8.70 -13.71
N SER A 84 -4.80 9.36 -14.76
CA SER A 84 -4.42 8.65 -15.99
C SER A 84 -3.32 7.63 -15.76
N LYS A 85 -2.33 7.93 -14.91
CA LYS A 85 -1.28 6.95 -14.57
C LYS A 85 -1.81 5.77 -13.77
N ILE A 86 -2.75 6.00 -12.85
CA ILE A 86 -3.44 4.94 -12.10
C ILE A 86 -4.14 3.97 -13.05
N GLU A 87 -4.75 4.47 -14.12
CA GLU A 87 -5.52 3.65 -15.07
C GLU A 87 -4.66 2.97 -16.13
N LEU A 88 -3.63 3.65 -16.64
CA LEU A 88 -2.90 3.23 -17.84
C LEU A 88 -1.54 2.60 -17.55
N GLU A 89 -0.91 2.96 -16.44
CA GLU A 89 0.50 2.62 -16.16
C GLU A 89 0.70 2.04 -14.75
N PRO A 90 -0.06 1.00 -14.34
CA PRO A 90 0.15 0.39 -13.04
C PRO A 90 1.57 -0.17 -12.95
N ARG A 91 2.22 0.01 -11.80
CA ARG A 91 3.53 -0.60 -11.53
C ARG A 91 3.37 -1.98 -10.90
N PHE A 92 2.30 -2.18 -10.12
CA PHE A 92 2.00 -3.45 -9.48
C PHE A 92 0.88 -4.19 -10.20
N GLU A 93 1.12 -5.46 -10.48
CA GLU A 93 0.11 -6.42 -10.92
C GLU A 93 -0.35 -7.27 -9.74
N HIS A 94 -1.66 -7.36 -9.54
CA HIS A 94 -2.27 -8.15 -8.46
C HIS A 94 -2.90 -9.41 -9.04
N HIS A 95 -2.46 -10.57 -8.58
CA HIS A 95 -3.03 -11.86 -8.95
C HIS A 95 -4.16 -12.25 -8.00
N ALA A 96 -5.09 -13.09 -8.49
CA ALA A 96 -6.23 -13.57 -7.72
C ALA A 96 -5.86 -14.33 -6.43
N ASP A 97 -4.64 -14.88 -6.35
CA ASP A 97 -4.11 -15.56 -5.18
C ASP A 97 -3.42 -14.62 -4.17
N GLY A 98 -3.53 -13.30 -4.37
CA GLY A 98 -2.96 -12.28 -3.48
C GLY A 98 -1.48 -11.99 -3.72
N ARG A 99 -0.83 -12.63 -4.71
CA ARG A 99 0.53 -12.26 -5.12
C ARG A 99 0.52 -10.92 -5.83
N VAL A 100 1.54 -10.10 -5.52
CA VAL A 100 1.76 -8.81 -6.15
C VAL A 100 3.12 -8.81 -6.82
N PHE A 101 3.18 -8.48 -8.12
CA PHE A 101 4.43 -8.38 -8.88
C PHE A 101 4.70 -6.94 -9.27
N ASP A 102 5.96 -6.51 -9.15
CA ASP A 102 6.40 -5.22 -9.69
C ASP A 102 6.74 -5.42 -11.17
N LEU A 103 5.89 -4.88 -12.04
CA LEU A 103 5.98 -4.95 -13.49
C LEU A 103 7.29 -4.37 -14.02
N SER A 104 7.88 -3.39 -13.32
CA SER A 104 9.16 -2.79 -13.73
C SER A 104 10.36 -3.72 -13.49
N THR A 105 10.26 -4.63 -12.51
CA THR A 105 11.36 -5.55 -12.15
C THR A 105 11.08 -7.00 -12.48
N GLY A 106 9.82 -7.36 -12.78
CA GLY A 106 9.33 -8.73 -12.91
C GLY A 106 9.39 -9.53 -11.61
N LYS A 107 9.69 -8.90 -10.47
CA LYS A 107 9.87 -9.58 -9.18
C LYS A 107 8.59 -9.51 -8.37
N LEU A 108 8.33 -10.58 -7.62
CA LEU A 108 7.32 -10.59 -6.58
C LEU A 108 7.65 -9.49 -5.56
N VAL A 109 6.70 -8.60 -5.30
CA VAL A 109 6.74 -7.61 -4.22
C VAL A 109 6.64 -8.37 -2.91
N ARG A 110 7.77 -8.91 -2.45
CA ARG A 110 7.90 -9.47 -1.10
C ARG A 110 7.83 -8.31 -0.12
N ASN A 111 6.63 -7.95 0.31
CA ASN A 111 6.49 -7.33 1.61
C ASN A 111 6.97 -8.36 2.63
N ASN A 112 8.10 -8.06 3.27
CA ASN A 112 8.67 -8.92 4.29
C ASN A 112 7.57 -9.34 5.29
N ASN A 113 7.31 -10.64 5.33
CA ASN A 113 6.63 -11.43 6.38
C ASN A 113 5.11 -11.62 6.40
N ASN A 114 4.24 -10.82 5.74
CA ASN A 114 2.79 -10.85 6.06
C ASN A 114 1.83 -11.12 4.88
N THR A 115 2.28 -11.69 3.77
CA THR A 115 1.40 -11.93 2.59
C THR A 115 0.53 -13.19 2.68
N PHE A 116 0.76 -14.04 3.69
CA PHE A 116 0.05 -15.32 3.82
C PHE A 116 -0.44 -15.50 5.26
N ILE A 117 -1.70 -15.91 5.40
CA ILE A 117 -2.24 -16.41 6.66
C ILE A 117 -2.14 -17.93 6.61
N TYR A 118 -1.43 -18.52 7.56
CA TYR A 118 -1.30 -19.97 7.69
C TYR A 118 -2.35 -20.47 8.68
N GLU A 119 -3.26 -21.31 8.21
CA GLU A 119 -4.18 -22.05 9.07
C GLU A 119 -3.48 -23.31 9.60
N VAL A 120 -3.44 -23.46 10.92
CA VAL A 120 -2.87 -24.62 11.61
C VAL A 120 -3.98 -25.32 12.37
N ARG A 121 -4.29 -26.56 11.96
CA ARG A 121 -5.23 -27.43 12.68
C ARG A 121 -4.46 -28.36 13.60
N LYS A 122 -4.75 -28.25 14.89
CA LYS A 122 -4.24 -29.20 15.89
C LYS A 122 -5.10 -30.49 15.89
N PRO A 123 -4.55 -31.61 16.38
CA PRO A 123 -5.30 -32.88 16.50
C PRO A 123 -6.54 -32.77 17.41
N ASP A 124 -6.56 -31.82 18.33
CA ASP A 124 -7.69 -31.52 19.22
C ASP A 124 -8.82 -30.73 18.53
N GLY A 125 -8.68 -30.41 17.23
CA GLY A 125 -9.63 -29.62 16.47
C GLY A 125 -9.45 -28.10 16.58
N THR A 126 -8.51 -27.63 17.41
CA THR A 126 -8.21 -26.20 17.53
C THR A 126 -7.60 -25.66 16.25
N VAL A 127 -8.12 -24.53 15.77
CA VAL A 127 -7.59 -23.81 14.61
C VAL A 127 -6.81 -22.59 15.10
N LEU A 128 -5.56 -22.45 14.67
CA LEU A 128 -4.72 -21.29 14.94
C LEU A 128 -4.32 -20.64 13.62
N LEU A 129 -4.30 -19.30 13.59
CA LEU A 129 -3.86 -18.53 12.44
C LEU A 129 -2.48 -17.94 12.75
N CYS A 130 -1.51 -18.20 11.87
CA CYS A 130 -0.19 -17.57 11.92
C CYS A 130 -0.05 -16.60 10.75
N LEU A 131 0.44 -15.39 11.02
CA LEU A 131 0.62 -14.35 10.02
C LEU A 131 2.00 -14.41 9.36
N THR A 132 2.93 -15.15 9.97
CA THR A 132 4.29 -15.28 9.47
C THR A 132 4.78 -16.73 9.52
N ILE A 133 5.71 -17.07 8.63
CA ILE A 133 6.45 -18.35 8.70
C ILE A 133 7.16 -18.50 10.04
N LYS A 134 7.64 -17.40 10.63
CA LYS A 134 8.34 -17.42 11.92
C LYS A 134 7.40 -17.86 13.05
N GLU A 135 6.20 -17.30 13.10
CA GLU A 135 5.16 -17.73 14.04
C GLU A 135 4.82 -19.20 13.85
N LEU A 136 4.65 -19.63 12.60
CA LEU A 136 4.36 -21.02 12.28
C LEU A 136 5.48 -21.97 12.72
N VAL A 137 6.74 -21.59 12.49
CA VAL A 137 7.92 -22.36 12.90
C VAL A 137 7.99 -22.50 14.42
N ASN A 138 7.73 -21.40 15.15
CA ASN A 138 7.69 -21.40 16.61
C ASN A 138 6.54 -22.26 17.14
N LEU A 139 5.36 -22.15 16.53
CA LEU A 139 4.17 -22.92 16.92
C LEU A 139 4.38 -24.43 16.73
N LEU A 140 5.01 -24.83 15.63
CA LEU A 140 5.26 -26.23 15.29
C LEU A 140 6.55 -26.80 15.94
N GLY A 141 7.32 -25.97 16.65
CA GLY A 141 8.59 -26.40 17.25
C GLY A 141 9.61 -26.91 16.23
N THR A 142 9.59 -26.38 15.00
CA THR A 142 10.45 -26.84 13.90
C THR A 142 11.46 -25.78 13.50
N ASN A 143 12.18 -25.97 12.39
CA ASN A 143 12.98 -24.93 11.76
C ASN A 143 12.42 -24.57 10.38
N LYS A 144 12.73 -23.36 9.91
CA LYS A 144 12.22 -22.83 8.63
C LYS A 144 12.56 -23.73 7.45
N THR A 145 13.76 -24.31 7.41
CA THR A 145 14.23 -25.15 6.30
C THR A 145 13.40 -26.42 6.17
N SER A 146 13.16 -27.10 7.30
CA SER A 146 12.32 -28.31 7.37
C SER A 146 10.88 -28.04 6.95
N LEU A 147 10.33 -26.90 7.38
CA LEU A 147 8.97 -26.49 7.03
C LEU A 147 8.84 -26.17 5.52
N MET A 148 9.77 -25.40 4.97
CA MET A 148 9.78 -25.06 3.53
C MET A 148 9.96 -26.30 2.66
N ARG A 149 10.75 -27.30 3.10
CA ARG A 149 10.88 -28.56 2.39
C ARG A 149 9.55 -29.30 2.28
N LYS A 150 8.70 -29.26 3.32
CA LYS A 150 7.36 -29.85 3.29
C LYS A 150 6.39 -29.06 2.40
N PHE A 151 6.47 -27.73 2.38
CA PHE A 151 5.65 -26.93 1.47
C PHE A 151 6.01 -27.12 -0.01
N ASN A 152 7.30 -27.31 -0.31
CA ASN A 152 7.79 -27.44 -1.68
C ASN A 152 7.76 -28.87 -2.23
N ASN A 153 7.66 -29.88 -1.36
CA ASN A 153 7.34 -31.25 -1.74
C ASN A 153 5.93 -31.56 -1.26
N PRO A 154 4.88 -31.31 -2.07
CA PRO A 154 3.57 -31.85 -1.78
C PRO A 154 3.73 -33.37 -1.77
N VAL A 155 3.74 -33.95 -0.57
CA VAL A 155 3.56 -35.39 -0.44
C VAL A 155 2.19 -35.66 -1.05
N MET A 156 2.17 -36.45 -2.13
CA MET A 156 0.98 -37.14 -2.59
C MET A 156 0.50 -38.00 -1.42
N GLU A 157 -0.38 -37.46 -0.58
CA GLU A 157 -1.11 -38.27 0.39
C GLU A 157 -2.17 -39.03 -0.41
N GLY A 158 -1.78 -40.24 -0.82
CA GLY A 158 -2.71 -41.32 -1.08
C GLY A 158 -3.15 -41.95 0.23
N ASN A 159 -4.40 -42.43 0.19
CA ASN A 159 -5.20 -43.17 1.18
C ASN A 159 -6.04 -42.31 2.14
#